data_AF-A0A7U9X1Y9-F1
#
_entry.id   AF-A0A7U9X1Y9-F1
#
_cell.length_a   1.000
_cell.length_b   1.000
_cell.length_c   1.000
_cell.angle_alpha   90.00
_cell.angle_beta   90.00
_cell.angle_gamma   90.00
#
_symmetry.space_group_name_H-M   'P 1'
#
loop_
_entity.id
_entity.type
_entity.pdbx_description
1 polymer ?
#
loop_
_entity_poly.entity_id
_entity_poly.type
_entity_poly.pdbx_seq_one_letter_code
_entity_poly.pdbx_strand_id
1 'polypeptide(L)' 'MQNMCNLSELVKESAVKRERIEAVERMLKADATKEQIISFSYAEEEIERAENALYANV' A
#
# COMPACT_ATOMS: atom_id res chain seq x y z
N MET A 1 -12.87 15.21 26.02
CA MET A 1 -11.46 15.19 25.59
C MET A 1 -11.17 13.91 24.77
N GLN A 2 -11.87 13.69 23.64
CA GLN A 2 -11.80 12.42 22.86
C GLN A 2 -11.28 12.59 21.42
N ASN A 3 -11.04 13.83 20.95
CA ASN A 3 -10.72 14.07 19.53
C ASN A 3 -9.23 13.95 19.17
N MET A 4 -8.34 13.69 20.13
CA MET A 4 -6.88 13.72 19.88
C MET A 4 -6.27 12.33 19.63
N CYS A 5 -6.79 11.27 20.29
CA CYS A 5 -6.31 9.90 20.05
C CYS A 5 -6.74 9.37 18.67
N ASN A 6 -7.98 9.64 18.26
CA ASN A 6 -8.52 9.11 17.01
C ASN A 6 -7.81 9.68 15.76
N LEU A 7 -7.37 10.95 15.82
CA LEU A 7 -6.67 11.55 14.69
C LEU A 7 -5.24 11.03 14.54
N SER A 8 -4.52 10.83 15.65
CA SER A 8 -3.16 10.27 15.60
C SER A 8 -3.15 8.81 15.11
N GLU A 9 -4.15 8.02 15.50
CA GLU A 9 -4.28 6.63 15.07
C GLU A 9 -4.61 6.55 13.58
N LEU A 10 -5.55 7.38 13.09
CA LEU A 10 -5.87 7.49 11.66
C LEU A 10 -4.65 7.91 10.81
N VAL A 11 -3.83 8.85 11.30
CA VAL A 11 -2.59 9.29 10.63
C VAL A 11 -1.57 8.14 10.58
N LYS A 12 -1.43 7.36 11.64
CA LYS A 12 -0.53 6.19 11.66
C LYS A 12 -1.01 5.10 10.71
N GLU A 13 -2.30 4.77 10.73
CA GLU A 13 -2.87 3.77 9.83
C GLU A 13 -2.74 4.16 8.36
N SER A 14 -2.97 5.43 8.04
CA SER A 14 -2.81 5.94 6.68
C SER A 14 -1.36 5.96 6.22
N ALA A 15 -0.40 6.30 7.10
CA ALA A 15 1.02 6.22 6.79
C ALA A 15 1.47 4.78 6.51
N VAL A 16 1.06 3.82 7.35
CA VAL A 16 1.36 2.40 7.17
C VAL A 16 0.76 1.86 5.87
N LYS A 17 -0.50 2.19 5.57
CA LYS A 17 -1.15 1.81 4.30
C LYS A 17 -0.40 2.36 3.10
N ARG A 18 0.10 3.59 3.19
CA ARG A 18 0.89 4.22 2.12
C ARG A 18 2.23 3.50 1.91
N GLU A 19 2.97 3.24 2.99
CA GLU A 19 4.25 2.52 2.90
C GLU A 19 4.11 1.13 2.29
N ARG A 20 3.01 0.43 2.59
CA ARG A 20 2.72 -0.88 2.00
C ARG A 20 2.44 -0.79 0.49
N ILE A 21 1.67 0.19 0.04
CA ILE A 21 1.43 0.44 -1.39
C ILE A 21 2.75 0.77 -2.10
N GLU A 22 3.56 1.68 -1.56
CA GLU A 22 4.86 2.05 -2.13
C GLU A 22 5.85 0.86 -2.17
N ALA A 23 5.76 -0.07 -1.21
CA ALA A 23 6.54 -1.31 -1.24
C ALA A 23 6.11 -2.21 -2.40
N VAL A 24 4.81 -2.37 -2.62
CA VAL A 24 4.27 -3.13 -3.75
C VAL A 24 4.64 -2.48 -5.09
N GLU A 25 4.58 -1.15 -5.21
CA GLU A 25 5.04 -0.44 -6.41
C GLU A 25 6.51 -0.75 -6.75
N ARG A 26 7.38 -0.79 -5.73
CA ARG A 26 8.80 -1.16 -5.92
C ARG A 26 8.95 -2.62 -6.36
N MET A 27 8.10 -3.53 -5.86
CA MET A 27 8.09 -4.93 -6.26
C MET A 27 7.62 -5.10 -7.71
N LEU A 28 6.54 -4.42 -8.10
CA LEU A 28 6.03 -4.43 -9.48
C LEU A 28 7.07 -3.86 -10.46
N LYS A 29 7.75 -2.76 -10.11
CA LYS A 29 8.86 -2.20 -10.90
C LYS A 29 10.08 -3.12 -11.01
N ALA A 30 10.20 -4.10 -10.12
CA ALA A 30 11.24 -5.13 -10.14
C ALA A 30 10.74 -6.45 -10.78
N ASP A 31 9.64 -6.41 -11.52
CA ASP A 31 9.00 -7.56 -12.19
C ASP A 31 8.56 -8.68 -11.23
N ALA A 32 8.29 -8.36 -9.96
CA ALA A 32 7.68 -9.33 -9.04
C ALA A 32 6.25 -9.66 -9.49
N THR A 33 5.90 -10.95 -9.52
CA THR A 33 4.55 -11.36 -9.92
C THR A 33 3.53 -11.14 -8.80
N LYS A 34 2.24 -11.04 -9.17
CA LYS A 34 1.15 -10.89 -8.20
C LYS A 34 1.16 -12.02 -7.17
N GLU A 35 1.43 -13.26 -7.59
CA GLU A 35 1.51 -14.44 -6.71
C GLU A 35 2.67 -14.32 -5.70
N GLN A 36 3.82 -13.79 -6.12
CA GLN A 36 4.96 -13.56 -5.22
C GLN A 36 4.62 -12.49 -4.19
N ILE A 37 4.00 -11.39 -4.61
CA ILE A 37 3.60 -10.30 -3.72
C ILE A 37 2.57 -10.78 -2.69
N ILE A 38 1.60 -11.60 -3.12
CA ILE A 38 0.65 -12.26 -2.21
C ILE A 38 1.38 -13.18 -1.22
N SER A 39 2.40 -13.93 -1.67
CA SER A 39 3.20 -14.80 -0.79
C SER A 39 3.97 -14.02 0.30
N PHE A 40 4.27 -12.74 0.05
CA PHE A 40 4.84 -11.81 1.04
C PHE A 40 3.80 -11.19 1.98
N SER A 41 2.56 -11.70 1.96
CA SER A 41 1.44 -11.24 2.80
C SER A 41 0.95 -9.83 2.46
N TYR A 42 0.99 -9.45 1.19
CA TYR A 42 0.26 -8.27 0.70
C TYR A 42 -1.10 -8.68 0.16
N ALA A 43 -2.11 -7.85 0.44
CA ALA A 43 -3.46 -8.10 -0.04
C ALA A 43 -3.63 -7.67 -1.50
N GLU A 44 -4.54 -8.32 -2.22
CA GLU A 44 -4.80 -7.97 -3.63
C GLU A 44 -5.21 -6.51 -3.81
N GLU A 45 -5.94 -5.94 -2.85
CA GLU A 45 -6.35 -4.53 -2.83
C GLU A 45 -5.15 -3.56 -2.79
N GLU A 46 -4.06 -3.96 -2.13
CA GLU A 46 -2.82 -3.18 -2.06
C GLU A 46 -2.08 -3.21 -3.40
N ILE A 47 -2.13 -4.36 -4.08
CA ILE A 47 -1.56 -4.56 -5.41
C ILE A 47 -2.34 -3.75 -6.44
N GLU A 48 -3.66 -3.83 -6.44
CA GLU A 48 -4.52 -3.08 -7.37
C GLU A 48 -4.34 -1.57 -7.20
N ARG A 49 -4.23 -1.07 -5.95
CA ARG A 49 -3.91 0.34 -5.71
C ARG A 49 -2.53 0.74 -6.23
N ALA A 50 -1.53 -0.10 -6.03
CA ALA A 50 -0.17 0.15 -6.53
C ALA A 50 -0.12 0.15 -8.06
N GLU A 51 -0.80 -0.79 -8.71
CA GLU A 51 -0.96 -0.83 -10.17
C GLU A 51 -1.66 0.43 -10.69
N ASN A 52 -2.80 0.79 -10.10
CA ASN A 52 -3.55 2.00 -10.48
C ASN A 52 -2.70 3.26 -10.33
N ALA A 53 -1.96 3.39 -9.22
CA ALA A 53 -1.04 4.51 -9.00
C ALA A 53 0.10 4.58 -10.03
N LEU A 54 0.63 3.43 -10.47
CA LEU A 54 1.63 3.35 -11.53
C LEU A 54 1.06 3.78 -12.90
N TYR A 55 -0.12 3.27 -13.26
CA TYR A 55 -0.73 3.49 -14.58
C TYR A 55 -1.44 4.84 -14.70
N ALA A 56 -1.91 5.43 -13.60
CA ALA A 56 -2.50 6.78 -13.60
C ALA A 56 -1.47 7.89 -13.89
N ASN A 57 -0.17 7.56 -13.86
CA ASN A 57 0.94 8.47 -14.13
C ASN A 57 1.51 8.33 -15.55
N VAL A 58 0.84 7.58 -16.44
CA VAL A 58 1.17 7.39 -17.87
C VAL A 58 0.48 8.43 -18.75
#